data_AF-A0A3C0ZTG4-F1
#
_entry.id   AF-A0A3C0ZTG4-F1
#
_cell.length_a   1.000
_cell.length_b   1.000
_cell.length_c   1.000
_cell.angle_alpha   90.00
_cell.angle_beta   90.00
_cell.angle_gamma   90.00
#
_symmetry.space_group_name_H-M   'P 1'
#
loop_
_entity.id
_entity.type
_entity.pdbx_description
1 polymer ?
#
loop_
_entity_poly.entity_id
_entity_poly.type
_entity_poly.pdbx_seq_one_letter_code
_entity_poly.pdbx_strand_id
1 'polypeptide(L)'
;EGLVWEAAMFAGYRKLDNLCLIVDNNNLQIDGPITEVCSPYPIDEKFRAFNFHVINVADGNDMEQIAAAFKEARETKGAPSVIVMKTVKGKGVSYMENQVSWHGVAPDDEQFRIGMEDLEKIGEAL
;
A
#
# COMPACT_ATOMS: atom_id res chain seq x y z
N GLU A 1 12.37 6.76 -4.44
CA GLU A 1 12.61 8.19 -4.71
C GLU A 1 13.14 8.94 -3.50
N GLY A 2 14.15 9.80 -3.70
CA GLY A 2 14.74 10.61 -2.63
C GLY A 2 13.80 11.67 -2.06
N LEU A 3 13.00 12.30 -2.92
CA LEU A 3 12.06 13.37 -2.55
C LEU A 3 11.04 12.94 -1.47
N VAL A 4 10.66 11.65 -1.45
CA VAL A 4 9.73 11.10 -0.47
C VAL A 4 10.33 11.18 0.94
N TRP A 5 11.63 10.92 1.06
CA TRP A 5 12.33 10.98 2.34
C TRP A 5 12.55 12.41 2.82
N GLU A 6 12.85 13.35 1.92
CA GLU A 6 12.92 14.77 2.24
C GLU A 6 11.58 15.30 2.77
N ALA A 7 10.48 14.96 2.09
CA ALA A 7 9.13 15.33 2.50
C ALA A 7 8.72 14.68 3.83
N ALA A 8 9.02 13.39 4.02
CA ALA A 8 8.75 12.68 5.29
C ALA A 8 9.55 13.31 6.45
N MET A 9 10.85 13.53 6.27
CA MET A 9 11.67 14.19 7.28
C MET A 9 11.10 15.56 7.70
N PHE A 10 10.68 16.37 6.71
CA PHE A 10 10.05 17.66 6.98
C PHE A 10 8.71 17.52 7.72
N ALA A 11 7.84 16.62 7.28
CA ALA A 11 6.53 16.40 7.90
C ALA A 11 6.63 15.98 9.37
N GLY A 12 7.58 15.09 9.68
CA GLY A 12 7.90 14.67 11.04
C GLY A 12 8.43 15.81 11.89
N TYR A 13 9.42 16.55 11.39
CA TYR A 13 9.99 17.72 12.09
C TYR A 13 8.92 18.79 12.41
N ARG A 14 7.99 19.01 11.46
CA ARG A 14 6.90 19.99 11.61
C ARG A 14 5.68 19.47 12.35
N LYS A 15 5.68 18.19 12.75
CA LYS A 15 4.59 17.55 13.52
C LYS A 15 3.23 17.67 12.83
N LEU A 16 3.19 17.42 11.51
CA LEU A 16 1.98 17.58 10.70
C LEU A 16 0.96 16.48 10.99
N ASP A 17 0.25 16.56 12.11
CA ASP A 17 -0.72 15.56 12.57
C ASP A 17 -2.04 15.53 11.79
N ASN A 18 -2.16 16.39 10.78
CA ASN A 18 -3.19 16.37 9.76
C ASN A 18 -2.74 15.64 8.47
N LEU A 19 -1.51 15.11 8.42
CA LEU A 19 -0.99 14.31 7.32
C LEU A 19 -1.05 12.81 7.67
N CYS A 20 -1.74 12.05 6.82
CA CYS A 20 -1.76 10.59 6.86
C CYS A 20 -1.29 10.05 5.50
N LEU A 21 -0.19 9.32 5.49
CA LEU A 21 0.34 8.64 4.31
C LEU A 21 -0.15 7.18 4.27
N ILE A 22 -0.27 6.63 3.08
CA ILE A 22 -0.54 5.21 2.85
C ILE A 22 0.56 4.67 1.96
N VAL A 23 1.19 3.58 2.39
CA VAL A 23 2.15 2.82 1.58
C VAL A 23 1.47 1.54 1.13
N ASP A 24 1.16 1.45 -0.16
CA ASP A 24 0.76 0.21 -0.82
C ASP A 24 1.97 -0.73 -0.92
N ASN A 25 2.09 -1.64 0.05
CA ASN A 25 3.24 -2.54 0.19
C ASN A 25 2.96 -3.91 -0.46
N ASN A 26 2.85 -3.90 -1.79
CA ASN A 26 2.56 -5.09 -2.61
C ASN A 26 3.82 -5.89 -3.04
N ASN A 27 5.02 -5.49 -2.64
CA ASN A 27 6.32 -6.12 -2.96
C ASN A 27 6.79 -6.08 -4.43
N LEU A 28 6.07 -5.48 -5.39
CA LEU A 28 6.42 -5.56 -6.81
C LEU A 28 6.58 -4.17 -7.46
N GLN A 29 7.65 -3.99 -8.24
CA GLN A 29 7.83 -2.85 -9.15
C GLN A 29 8.00 -3.31 -10.61
N ILE A 30 8.27 -2.38 -11.54
CA ILE A 30 8.34 -2.67 -13.00
C ILE A 30 9.26 -3.86 -13.29
N ASP A 31 10.47 -3.84 -12.74
CA ASP A 31 11.53 -4.79 -13.10
C ASP A 31 11.55 -6.05 -12.23
N GLY A 32 10.57 -6.25 -11.34
CA GLY A 32 10.49 -7.45 -10.51
C GLY A 32 10.12 -7.21 -9.05
N PRO A 33 10.36 -8.22 -8.19
CA PRO A 33 10.26 -8.08 -6.75
C PRO A 33 11.15 -6.95 -6.24
N ILE A 34 10.65 -6.10 -5.34
CA ILE A 34 11.43 -4.98 -4.79
C ILE A 34 12.70 -5.46 -4.07
N THR A 35 12.72 -6.69 -3.56
CA THR A 35 13.87 -7.33 -2.92
C THR A 35 15.02 -7.63 -3.89
N GLU A 36 14.73 -7.80 -5.17
CA GLU A 36 15.72 -8.12 -6.21
C GLU A 36 16.17 -6.88 -6.99
N VAL A 37 15.38 -5.79 -6.94
CA VAL A 37 15.66 -4.55 -7.69
C VAL A 37 16.19 -3.45 -6.76
N CYS A 38 15.41 -3.00 -5.77
CA CYS A 38 15.85 -2.00 -4.78
C CYS A 38 14.90 -1.98 -3.59
N SER A 39 15.26 -2.69 -2.53
CA SER A 39 14.36 -2.91 -1.39
C SER A 39 14.23 -1.65 -0.52
N PRO A 40 13.01 -1.14 -0.29
CA PRO A 40 12.78 -0.07 0.68
C PRO A 40 12.67 -0.58 2.11
N TYR A 41 12.76 -1.89 2.37
CA TYR A 41 12.67 -2.43 3.73
C TYR A 41 13.87 -2.05 4.62
N PRO A 42 13.69 -1.99 5.95
CA PRO A 42 12.41 -1.95 6.67
C PRO A 42 11.68 -0.60 6.46
N ILE A 43 10.45 -0.62 5.93
CA ILE A 43 9.69 0.60 5.59
C ILE A 43 9.23 1.32 6.86
N ASP A 44 8.68 0.55 7.80
CA ASP A 44 8.14 1.03 9.05
C ASP A 44 9.21 1.72 9.91
N GLU A 45 10.38 1.10 10.06
CA GLU A 45 11.49 1.69 10.81
C GLU A 45 12.02 2.99 10.19
N LYS A 46 12.06 3.09 8.85
CA LYS A 46 12.47 4.31 8.15
C LYS A 46 11.51 5.47 8.43
N PHE A 47 10.20 5.22 8.44
CA PHE A 47 9.23 6.24 8.82
C PHE A 47 9.27 6.57 10.31
N ARG A 48 9.45 5.59 11.21
CA ARG A 48 9.65 5.84 12.65
C ARG A 48 10.84 6.76 12.90
N ALA A 49 11.95 6.56 12.17
CA ALA A 49 13.13 7.41 12.26
C ALA A 49 12.85 8.87 11.84
N PHE A 50 11.84 9.10 11.00
CA PHE A 50 11.35 10.44 10.63
C PHE A 50 10.20 10.94 11.52
N ASN A 51 10.03 10.39 12.73
CA ASN A 51 9.01 10.81 13.71
C ASN A 51 7.56 10.62 13.25
N PHE A 52 7.31 9.67 12.35
CA PHE A 52 5.95 9.26 12.03
C PHE A 52 5.39 8.30 13.08
N HIS A 53 4.08 8.42 13.32
CA HIS A 53 3.30 7.32 13.90
C HIS A 53 3.06 6.27 12.82
N VAL A 54 3.55 5.05 13.05
CA VAL A 54 3.50 3.98 12.04
C VAL A 54 2.47 2.93 12.43
N ILE A 55 1.53 2.70 11.52
CA ILE A 55 0.45 1.72 11.66
C ILE A 55 0.66 0.65 10.60
N ASN A 56 0.85 -0.60 11.02
CA ASN A 56 0.99 -1.72 10.09
C ASN A 56 -0.38 -2.40 9.92
N VAL A 57 -0.86 -2.50 8.67
CA VAL A 57 -2.06 -3.25 8.31
C VAL A 57 -1.61 -4.54 7.62
N ALA A 58 -1.95 -5.68 8.24
CA ALA A 58 -1.49 -7.00 7.80
C ALA A 58 -2.24 -7.50 6.55
N ASP A 59 -3.50 -7.08 6.38
CA ASP A 59 -4.25 -7.29 5.14
C ASP A 59 -4.90 -5.98 4.68
N GLY A 60 -4.38 -5.44 3.58
CA GLY A 60 -4.87 -4.25 2.91
C GLY A 60 -6.20 -4.40 2.18
N ASN A 61 -6.85 -5.56 2.28
CA ASN A 61 -8.19 -5.81 1.76
C ASN A 61 -9.20 -6.11 2.87
N ASP A 62 -8.75 -6.10 4.14
CA ASP A 62 -9.62 -6.22 5.30
C ASP A 62 -10.11 -4.82 5.72
N MET A 63 -11.38 -4.56 5.44
CA MET A 63 -11.99 -3.25 5.72
C MET A 63 -12.08 -2.90 7.21
N GLU A 64 -12.10 -3.89 8.10
CA GLU A 64 -12.07 -3.64 9.55
C GLU A 64 -10.68 -3.16 9.98
N GLN A 65 -9.62 -3.82 9.50
CA GLN A 65 -8.25 -3.39 9.75
C GLN A 65 -7.97 -2.00 9.18
N ILE A 66 -8.45 -1.72 7.96
CA ILE A 66 -8.31 -0.41 7.33
C ILE A 66 -9.05 0.66 8.15
N ALA A 67 -10.30 0.41 8.54
CA ALA A 67 -11.08 1.35 9.33
C ALA A 67 -10.42 1.64 10.69
N ALA A 68 -9.89 0.61 11.36
CA ALA A 68 -9.15 0.75 12.61
C ALA A 68 -7.88 1.60 12.43
N ALA A 69 -7.10 1.36 11.37
CA ALA A 69 -5.89 2.10 11.07
C ALA A 69 -6.17 3.59 10.80
N PHE A 70 -7.20 3.91 10.02
CA PHE A 70 -7.58 5.32 9.79
C PHE A 70 -8.13 6.00 11.04
N LYS A 71 -8.84 5.28 11.90
CA LYS A 71 -9.28 5.80 13.20
C LYS A 71 -8.07 6.16 14.06
N GLU A 72 -7.11 5.25 14.19
CA GLU A 72 -5.87 5.46 14.95
C GLU A 72 -5.04 6.64 14.40
N ALA A 73 -4.87 6.73 13.07
CA ALA A 73 -4.19 7.85 12.44
C ALA A 73 -4.88 9.19 12.74
N ARG A 74 -6.22 9.24 12.71
CA ARG A 74 -7.00 10.44 13.03
C ARG A 74 -6.87 10.85 14.49
N GLU A 75 -6.78 9.89 15.39
CA GLU A 75 -6.65 10.10 16.85
C GLU A 75 -5.21 10.45 17.25
N THR A 76 -4.23 10.13 16.41
CA THR A 76 -2.83 10.53 16.60
C THR A 76 -2.67 12.05 16.47
N LYS A 77 -1.95 12.66 17.41
CA LYS A 77 -1.70 14.11 17.49
C LYS A 77 -0.23 14.40 17.71
N GLY A 78 0.25 15.52 17.21
CA GLY A 78 1.65 15.94 17.33
C GLY A 78 2.67 15.17 16.49
N ALA A 79 2.21 14.29 15.59
CA ALA A 79 3.04 13.58 14.61
C ALA A 79 2.20 13.22 13.36
N PRO A 80 2.78 13.25 12.15
CA PRO A 80 2.13 12.66 10.99
C PRO A 80 2.01 11.14 11.14
N SER A 81 1.03 10.53 10.47
CA SER A 81 0.86 9.07 10.45
C SER A 81 1.21 8.46 9.10
N VAL A 82 1.68 7.22 9.11
CA VAL A 82 1.79 6.39 7.90
C VAL A 82 1.16 5.03 8.17
N ILE A 83 0.28 4.63 7.27
CA ILE A 83 -0.32 3.30 7.23
C ILE A 83 0.48 2.49 6.22
N VAL A 84 1.29 1.54 6.70
CA VAL A 84 2.02 0.59 5.85
C VAL A 84 1.12 -0.61 5.64
N MET A 85 0.56 -0.73 4.44
CA MET A 85 -0.52 -1.65 4.14
C MET A 85 -0.01 -2.80 3.29
N LYS A 86 -0.08 -4.02 3.83
CA LYS A 86 0.31 -5.21 3.08
C LYS A 86 -0.81 -5.60 2.10
N THR A 87 -0.51 -5.59 0.81
CA THR A 87 -1.48 -5.77 -0.26
C THR A 87 -1.00 -6.82 -1.27
N VAL A 88 -1.89 -7.22 -2.17
CA VAL A 88 -1.60 -8.08 -3.32
C VAL A 88 -1.79 -7.24 -4.57
N LYS A 89 -0.74 -7.10 -5.38
CA LYS A 89 -0.85 -6.38 -6.67
C LYS A 89 -1.78 -7.16 -7.59
N GLY A 90 -2.77 -6.50 -8.19
CA GLY A 90 -3.78 -7.16 -9.02
C GLY A 90 -4.83 -7.95 -8.23
N LYS A 91 -5.02 -7.66 -6.93
CA LYS A 91 -6.00 -8.34 -6.06
C LYS A 91 -7.37 -8.47 -6.75
N GLY A 92 -7.92 -9.68 -6.71
CA GLY A 92 -9.27 -9.98 -7.17
C GLY A 92 -9.37 -10.41 -8.63
N VAL A 93 -8.27 -10.34 -9.40
CA VAL A 93 -8.21 -10.88 -10.77
C VAL A 93 -7.17 -12.00 -10.80
N SER A 94 -7.63 -13.23 -11.05
CA SER A 94 -6.85 -14.46 -10.82
C SER A 94 -5.51 -14.48 -11.55
N TYR A 95 -5.46 -13.99 -12.77
CA TYR A 95 -4.24 -13.97 -13.59
C TYR A 95 -3.36 -12.74 -13.37
N MET A 96 -3.82 -11.73 -12.62
CA MET A 96 -3.05 -10.52 -12.30
C MET A 96 -2.41 -10.57 -10.91
N GLU A 97 -2.94 -11.37 -9.97
CA GLU A 97 -2.44 -11.43 -8.60
C GLU A 97 -0.94 -11.79 -8.54
N ASN A 98 -0.15 -10.92 -7.91
CA ASN A 98 1.30 -11.05 -7.72
C ASN A 98 2.11 -11.22 -9.01
N GLN A 99 1.60 -10.69 -10.13
CA GLN A 99 2.30 -10.75 -11.42
C GLN A 99 2.95 -9.40 -11.78
N VAL A 100 4.26 -9.41 -11.99
CA VAL A 100 5.04 -8.22 -12.40
C VAL A 100 4.61 -7.72 -13.78
N SER A 101 4.33 -8.65 -14.71
CA SER A 101 3.94 -8.35 -16.09
C SER A 101 2.67 -7.50 -16.20
N TRP A 102 1.82 -7.53 -15.18
CA TRP A 102 0.56 -6.78 -15.13
C TRP A 102 0.68 -5.38 -14.53
N HIS A 103 1.91 -4.89 -14.28
CA HIS A 103 2.10 -3.57 -13.69
C HIS A 103 1.65 -2.40 -14.59
N GLY A 104 1.78 -2.54 -15.92
CA GLY A 104 1.45 -1.47 -16.87
C GLY A 104 0.94 -1.98 -18.22
N VAL A 105 0.49 -3.23 -18.28
CA VAL A 105 -0.06 -3.85 -19.49
C VAL A 105 -1.58 -3.83 -19.41
N ALA A 106 -2.22 -3.34 -20.47
CA ALA A 106 -3.68 -3.40 -20.59
C ALA A 106 -4.14 -4.82 -20.94
N PRO A 107 -5.21 -5.34 -20.31
CA PRO A 107 -5.79 -6.62 -20.70
C PRO A 107 -6.41 -6.52 -22.10
N ASP A 108 -6.37 -7.62 -22.86
CA ASP A 108 -7.17 -7.79 -24.08
C ASP A 108 -8.64 -8.09 -23.73
N ASP A 109 -9.49 -8.21 -24.76
CA ASP A 109 -10.94 -8.42 -24.59
C ASP A 109 -11.27 -9.70 -23.80
N GLU A 110 -10.49 -10.76 -23.99
CA GLU A 110 -10.73 -12.05 -23.31
C GLU A 110 -10.26 -11.99 -21.85
N GLN A 111 -9.09 -11.40 -21.62
CA GLN A 111 -8.56 -11.16 -20.27
C GLN A 111 -9.47 -10.21 -19.48
N PHE A 112 -10.02 -9.17 -20.12
CA PHE A 112 -11.01 -8.29 -19.52
C PHE A 112 -12.25 -9.06 -19.07
N ARG A 113 -12.82 -9.89 -19.96
CA ARG A 113 -13.99 -10.73 -19.64
C ARG A 113 -13.72 -11.62 -18.42
N ILE A 114 -12.59 -12.32 -18.40
CA ILE A 114 -12.19 -13.18 -17.26
C ILE A 114 -12.05 -12.36 -15.98
N GLY A 115 -11.41 -11.19 -16.06
CA GLY A 115 -11.21 -10.32 -14.89
C GLY A 115 -12.53 -9.82 -14.31
N MET A 116 -13.51 -9.48 -15.15
CA MET A 116 -14.84 -9.11 -14.69
C MET A 116 -15.58 -10.28 -14.03
N GLU A 117 -15.49 -11.49 -14.59
CA GLU A 117 -16.08 -12.70 -13.99
C GLU A 117 -15.46 -13.03 -12.62
N ASP A 118 -14.15 -12.82 -12.44
CA ASP A 118 -13.50 -12.99 -11.15
C ASP A 118 -14.02 -11.99 -10.12
N LEU A 119 -14.15 -10.71 -10.51
CA LEU A 119 -14.65 -9.65 -9.63
C LEU A 119 -16.13 -9.85 -9.25
N GLU A 120 -16.97 -10.29 -10.18
CA GLU A 120 -18.38 -10.61 -9.92
C GLU A 120 -18.51 -11.71 -8.86
N LYS A 121 -17.75 -12.81 -9.00
CA LYS A 121 -17.75 -13.91 -8.01
C LYS A 121 -17.33 -13.44 -6.62
N ILE A 122 -16.37 -12.53 -6.53
CA ILE A 122 -15.96 -11.96 -5.24
C ILE A 122 -17.08 -11.11 -4.65
N GLY A 123 -17.73 -10.27 -5.48
CA GLY A 123 -18.85 -9.44 -5.05
C GLY A 123 -20.04 -10.25 -4.54
N GLU A 124 -20.35 -11.39 -5.16
CA GLU A 124 -21.41 -12.30 -4.70
C GLU A 124 -21.09 -13.01 -3.37
N ALA A 125 -19.82 -13.09 -2.99
CA ALA A 125 -19.36 -13.79 -1.79
C ALA A 125 -19.25 -12.87 -0.53
N LEU A 126 -19.46 -11.56 -0.69
CA LEU A 126 -19.42 -10.55 0.37
C LEU A 126 -20.83 -10.28 0.94
#